data_AF-A0A923Y9A9-F1
#
_entry.id   AF-A0A923Y9A9-F1
#
_cell.length_a   1.000
_cell.length_b   1.000
_cell.length_c   1.000
_cell.angle_alpha   90.00
_cell.angle_beta   90.00
_cell.angle_gamma   90.00
#
_symmetry.space_group_name_H-M   'P 1'
#
loop_
_entity.id
_entity.type
_entity.pdbx_description
1 polymer ?
#
loop_
_entity_poly.entity_id
_entity_poly.type
_entity_poly.pdbx_seq_one_letter_code
_entity_poly.pdbx_strand_id
1 'polypeptide(L)'
;MKREIVYLRTTFVLVLFILCGSSFAQLPCKVLVGYYQSSWGTDIRLKDVNSNYNVICLSFFEADGGDKNYLNNTVDNLSFYARQNSLLIADIPVVQAEGRKVLMSIGGANGSFKLSTATEVNTFVSKVKAIIQTYGVDGIDIDLEHNQYLNQAG
;
A
#
# COMPACT_ATOMS: atom_id res chain seq x y z
N MET A 1 -12.07 -53.08 1.27
CA MET A 1 -12.91 -51.90 1.57
C MET A 1 -12.23 -50.77 2.37
N LYS A 2 -11.21 -51.00 3.21
CA LYS A 2 -10.59 -49.90 4.01
C LYS A 2 -9.55 -49.04 3.28
N ARG A 3 -9.01 -49.50 2.14
CA ARG A 3 -7.97 -48.78 1.38
C ARG A 3 -8.52 -47.65 0.50
N GLU A 4 -9.74 -47.78 -0.03
CA GLU A 4 -10.41 -46.76 -0.85
C GLU A 4 -10.76 -45.48 -0.07
N ILE A 5 -11.16 -45.63 1.21
CA ILE A 5 -11.53 -44.51 2.08
C ILE A 5 -10.33 -43.62 2.43
N VAL A 6 -9.10 -44.15 2.38
CA VAL A 6 -7.88 -43.38 2.66
C VAL A 6 -7.52 -42.51 1.46
N TYR A 7 -7.58 -43.03 0.23
CA TYR A 7 -7.29 -42.23 -0.98
C TYR A 7 -8.29 -41.09 -1.17
N LEU A 8 -9.58 -41.32 -0.89
CA LEU A 8 -10.60 -40.27 -1.00
C LEU A 8 -10.38 -39.13 0.00
N ARG A 9 -9.81 -39.40 1.19
CA ARG A 9 -9.48 -38.38 2.20
C ARG A 9 -8.18 -37.64 1.89
N THR A 10 -7.16 -38.31 1.37
CA THR A 10 -5.89 -37.67 1.02
C THR A 10 -6.01 -36.76 -0.21
N THR A 11 -6.83 -37.14 -1.21
CA THR A 11 -7.07 -36.32 -2.40
C THR A 11 -7.91 -35.07 -2.08
N PHE A 12 -8.86 -35.15 -1.14
CA PHE A 12 -9.70 -34.01 -0.76
C PHE A 12 -8.91 -32.90 -0.02
N VAL A 13 -7.92 -33.28 0.80
CA VAL A 13 -7.05 -32.33 1.51
C VAL A 13 -6.08 -31.63 0.53
N LEU A 14 -5.63 -32.31 -0.52
CA LEU A 14 -4.75 -31.73 -1.53
C LEU A 14 -5.47 -30.67 -2.40
N VAL A 15 -6.76 -30.88 -2.71
CA VAL A 15 -7.57 -29.94 -3.51
C VAL A 15 -7.91 -28.67 -2.72
N LEU A 16 -8.09 -28.75 -1.40
CA LEU A 16 -8.35 -27.58 -0.55
C LEU A 16 -7.13 -26.64 -0.45
N PHE A 17 -5.90 -27.17 -0.54
CA PHE A 17 -4.68 -26.37 -0.53
C PHE A 17 -4.39 -25.65 -1.85
N ILE A 18 -4.91 -26.15 -2.98
CA ILE A 18 -4.69 -25.55 -4.32
C ILE A 18 -5.61 -24.33 -4.56
N LEU A 19 -6.69 -24.18 -3.79
CA LEU A 19 -7.60 -23.03 -3.87
C LEU A 19 -7.17 -21.82 -3.05
N CYS A 20 -6.08 -21.91 -2.27
CA CYS A 20 -5.42 -20.73 -1.70
C CYS A 20 -4.51 -20.10 -2.77
N GLY A 21 -5.09 -19.85 -3.95
CA GLY A 21 -4.46 -19.02 -4.95
C GLY A 21 -4.32 -17.64 -4.35
N SER A 22 -3.09 -17.13 -4.29
CA SER A 22 -2.80 -15.73 -3.99
C SER A 22 -3.71 -14.89 -4.88
N SER A 23 -4.82 -14.42 -4.33
CA SER A 23 -5.74 -13.56 -5.03
C SER A 23 -4.98 -12.25 -5.16
N PHE A 24 -4.37 -12.02 -6.33
CA PHE A 24 -3.94 -10.68 -6.68
C PHE A 24 -5.14 -9.77 -6.42
N ALA A 25 -4.91 -8.69 -5.70
CA ALA A 25 -5.92 -7.72 -5.33
C ALA A 25 -6.50 -7.08 -6.60
N GLN A 26 -7.45 -7.75 -7.25
CA GLN A 26 -8.17 -7.18 -8.37
C GLN A 26 -9.00 -6.03 -7.82
N LEU A 27 -8.96 -4.89 -8.51
CA LEU A 27 -9.79 -3.75 -8.16
C LEU A 27 -11.28 -4.15 -8.24
N PRO A 28 -12.14 -3.53 -7.42
CA PRO A 28 -13.59 -3.67 -7.57
C PRO A 28 -14.05 -3.28 -8.99
N CYS A 29 -15.16 -3.85 -9.47
CA CYS A 29 -15.67 -3.63 -10.84
C CYS A 29 -15.98 -2.14 -11.15
N LYS A 30 -16.49 -1.39 -10.16
CA LYS A 30 -16.63 0.06 -10.21
C LYS A 30 -15.88 0.64 -9.03
N VAL A 31 -15.09 1.68 -9.26
CA VAL A 31 -14.19 2.23 -8.25
C VAL A 31 -14.58 3.65 -7.90
N LEU A 32 -14.62 3.95 -6.60
CA LEU A 32 -14.56 5.29 -6.06
C LEU A 32 -13.33 5.37 -5.16
N VAL A 33 -12.34 6.14 -5.62
CA VAL A 33 -11.06 6.33 -4.92
C VAL A 33 -11.18 7.49 -3.94
N GLY A 34 -10.67 7.32 -2.72
CA GLY A 34 -10.56 8.39 -1.74
C GLY A 34 -9.15 8.47 -1.15
N TYR A 35 -8.61 9.67 -1.04
CA TYR A 35 -7.38 9.93 -0.30
C TYR A 35 -7.72 10.04 1.18
N TYR A 36 -7.07 9.23 2.01
CA TYR A 36 -7.22 9.20 3.45
C TYR A 36 -6.03 9.87 4.10
N GLN A 37 -6.27 11.06 4.66
CA GLN A 37 -5.25 11.81 5.36
C GLN A 37 -4.97 11.17 6.73
N SER A 38 -3.79 10.59 6.92
CA SER A 38 -3.45 9.80 8.12
C SER A 38 -2.65 10.56 9.18
N SER A 39 -2.08 11.72 8.81
CA SER A 39 -1.08 12.45 9.60
C SER A 39 -1.66 13.62 10.40
N TRP A 40 -2.64 14.35 9.87
CA TRP A 40 -3.30 15.47 10.56
C TRP A 40 -4.79 15.60 10.19
N GLY A 41 -5.60 16.12 11.11
CA GLY A 41 -6.96 16.57 10.79
C GLY A 41 -8.04 15.49 10.55
N THR A 42 -7.72 14.20 10.55
CA THR A 42 -8.75 13.14 10.61
C THR A 42 -8.97 12.68 12.04
N ASP A 43 -10.23 12.75 12.50
CA ASP A 43 -10.71 12.02 13.68
C ASP A 43 -11.42 10.71 13.28
N ILE A 44 -11.54 10.44 11.96
CA ILE A 44 -12.17 9.24 11.41
C ILE A 44 -11.11 8.15 11.30
N ARG A 45 -11.36 6.98 11.88
CA ARG A 45 -10.53 5.79 11.68
C ARG A 45 -10.70 5.22 10.29
N LEU A 46 -9.68 4.53 9.77
CA LEU A 46 -9.73 3.94 8.42
C LEU A 46 -10.94 3.01 8.23
N LYS A 47 -11.25 2.17 9.22
CA LYS A 47 -12.41 1.25 9.18
C LYS A 47 -13.77 1.97 9.19
N ASP A 48 -13.81 3.22 9.65
CA ASP A 48 -15.05 4.00 9.78
C ASP A 48 -15.27 4.92 8.54
N VAL A 49 -14.36 4.90 7.56
CA VAL A 49 -14.52 5.57 6.26
C VAL A 49 -15.71 4.98 5.52
N ASN A 50 -16.58 5.85 4.99
CA ASN A 50 -17.76 5.47 4.20
C ASN A 50 -17.43 4.39 3.15
N SER A 51 -18.16 3.27 3.18
CA SER A 51 -17.89 2.09 2.37
C SER A 51 -18.05 2.29 0.86
N ASN A 52 -18.64 3.41 0.42
CA ASN A 52 -18.65 3.80 -0.99
C ASN A 52 -17.22 4.01 -1.53
N TYR A 53 -16.28 4.46 -0.69
CA TYR A 53 -14.86 4.52 -1.04
C TYR A 53 -14.26 3.12 -0.95
N ASN A 54 -14.23 2.44 -2.09
CA ASN A 54 -13.80 1.05 -2.20
C ASN A 54 -12.34 0.88 -2.64
N VAL A 55 -11.65 1.99 -2.93
CA VAL A 55 -10.20 2.10 -2.99
C VAL A 55 -9.80 3.30 -2.14
N ILE A 56 -8.88 3.10 -1.20
CA ILE A 56 -8.44 4.13 -0.25
C ILE A 56 -6.94 4.30 -0.41
N CYS A 57 -6.49 5.51 -0.70
CA CYS A 57 -5.08 5.86 -0.79
C CYS A 57 -4.64 6.49 0.54
N LEU A 58 -3.73 5.85 1.26
CA LEU A 58 -3.13 6.41 2.47
C LEU A 58 -2.16 7.52 2.09
N SER A 59 -2.43 8.72 2.57
CA SER A 59 -1.70 9.95 2.23
C SER A 59 -0.84 10.40 3.41
N PHE A 60 0.47 10.63 3.26
CA PHE A 60 1.35 10.29 2.12
C PHE A 60 2.64 9.60 2.58
N PHE A 61 3.19 8.74 1.73
CA PHE A 61 4.58 8.28 1.79
C PHE A 61 5.45 9.31 1.07
N GLU A 62 5.91 10.31 1.81
CA GLU A 62 6.55 11.52 1.28
C GLU A 62 8.00 11.63 1.72
N ALA A 63 8.81 12.33 0.92
CA ALA A 63 10.25 12.48 1.13
C ALA A 63 10.60 13.78 1.87
N ASP A 64 9.73 14.27 2.75
CA ASP A 64 9.94 15.57 3.41
C ASP A 64 11.07 15.54 4.46
N GLY A 65 11.39 14.37 5.03
CA GLY A 65 12.38 14.28 6.10
C GLY A 65 12.06 15.18 7.32
N GLY A 66 10.80 15.61 7.47
CA GLY A 66 10.36 16.63 8.42
C GLY A 66 10.64 18.10 8.03
N ASP A 67 11.34 18.34 6.91
CA ASP A 67 11.52 19.67 6.29
C ASP A 67 10.57 19.80 5.09
N LYS A 68 9.60 20.70 5.19
CA LYS A 68 8.61 20.94 4.12
C LYS A 68 9.19 21.64 2.89
N ASN A 69 10.52 21.74 2.79
CA ASN A 69 11.24 22.27 1.66
C ASN A 69 11.58 21.17 0.64
N TYR A 70 10.67 20.97 -0.33
CA TYR A 70 10.78 19.93 -1.34
C TYR A 70 12.02 20.01 -2.25
N LEU A 71 12.80 21.11 -2.22
CA LEU A 71 13.95 21.32 -3.10
C LEU A 71 15.16 20.46 -2.76
N ASN A 72 15.30 20.01 -1.51
CA ASN A 72 16.48 19.28 -1.01
C ASN A 72 16.21 17.81 -0.68
N ASN A 73 14.98 17.36 -0.91
CA ASN A 73 14.54 16.02 -0.54
C ASN A 73 15.21 14.96 -1.40
N THR A 74 15.67 13.89 -0.76
CA THR A 74 16.21 12.70 -1.42
C THR A 74 15.32 11.49 -1.16
N VAL A 75 15.50 10.43 -1.94
CA VAL A 75 14.79 9.15 -1.70
C VAL A 75 15.06 8.58 -0.30
N ASP A 76 16.17 8.95 0.34
CA ASP A 76 16.49 8.56 1.72
C ASP A 76 15.58 9.21 2.75
N ASN A 77 14.91 10.31 2.40
CA ASN A 77 13.92 10.96 3.26
C ASN A 77 12.51 10.36 3.16
N LEU A 78 12.26 9.48 2.17
CA LEU A 78 10.96 8.85 1.97
C LEU A 78 10.50 8.08 3.22
N SER A 79 9.41 8.54 3.83
CA SER A 79 8.85 8.03 5.07
C SER A 79 7.32 8.23 5.10
N PHE A 80 6.62 7.44 5.92
CA PHE A 80 5.18 7.56 6.10
C PHE A 80 4.89 7.77 7.58
N TYR A 81 4.12 8.80 7.89
CA TYR A 81 3.70 9.13 9.24
C TYR A 81 2.18 9.05 9.38
N ALA A 82 1.71 8.32 10.39
CA ALA A 82 0.31 8.28 10.78
C ALA A 82 0.15 8.59 12.27
N ARG A 83 -0.79 9.50 12.61
CA ARG A 83 -1.04 9.94 13.99
C ARG A 83 -1.48 8.78 14.90
N GLN A 84 -2.28 7.87 14.36
CA GLN A 84 -2.83 6.70 15.07
C GLN A 84 -2.31 5.40 14.44
N ASN A 85 -0.99 5.28 14.28
CA ASN A 85 -0.38 4.22 13.46
C ASN A 85 -0.82 2.79 13.84
N SER A 86 -0.87 2.47 15.13
CA SER A 86 -1.29 1.13 15.58
C SER A 86 -2.75 0.81 15.23
N LEU A 87 -3.64 1.80 15.32
CA LEU A 87 -5.04 1.66 14.91
C LEU A 87 -5.15 1.55 13.40
N LEU A 88 -4.38 2.34 12.66
CA LEU A 88 -4.34 2.29 11.20
C LEU A 88 -3.94 0.89 10.71
N ILE A 89 -2.84 0.34 11.23
CA ILE A 89 -2.37 -1.02 10.90
C ILE A 89 -3.44 -2.08 11.23
N ALA A 90 -4.14 -1.93 12.35
CA ALA A 90 -5.21 -2.86 12.73
C ALA A 90 -6.47 -2.73 11.84
N ASP A 91 -6.73 -1.55 11.29
CA ASP A 91 -7.92 -1.27 10.49
C ASP A 91 -7.77 -1.69 9.02
N ILE A 92 -6.54 -1.73 8.49
CA ILE A 92 -6.27 -2.17 7.10
C ILE A 92 -6.87 -3.55 6.78
N PRO A 93 -6.58 -4.63 7.54
CA PRO A 93 -7.16 -5.94 7.25
C PRO A 93 -8.67 -5.98 7.42
N VAL A 94 -9.25 -5.12 8.28
CA VAL A 94 -10.71 -5.00 8.43
C VAL A 94 -11.33 -4.44 7.16
N VAL A 95 -10.78 -3.34 6.64
CA VAL A 95 -11.23 -2.73 5.38
C VAL A 95 -11.02 -3.68 4.20
N GLN A 96 -9.90 -4.40 4.15
CA GLN A 96 -9.64 -5.39 3.11
C GLN A 96 -10.63 -6.56 3.14
N ALA A 97 -11.06 -7.00 4.33
CA ALA A 97 -12.06 -8.05 4.48
C ALA A 97 -13.46 -7.62 3.98
N GLU A 98 -13.74 -6.32 3.88
CA GLU A 98 -14.95 -5.77 3.24
C GLU A 98 -14.87 -5.80 1.69
N GLY A 99 -13.77 -6.30 1.12
CA GLY A 99 -13.52 -6.31 -0.32
C GLY A 99 -13.01 -4.98 -0.88
N ARG A 100 -12.68 -4.02 -0.01
CA ARG A 100 -12.11 -2.72 -0.37
C ARG A 100 -10.59 -2.84 -0.48
N LYS A 101 -9.96 -1.87 -1.13
CA LYS A 101 -8.50 -1.82 -1.34
C LYS A 101 -7.88 -0.67 -0.58
N VAL A 102 -6.73 -0.93 0.02
CA VAL A 102 -5.92 0.10 0.69
C VAL A 102 -4.60 0.20 -0.05
N LEU A 103 -4.25 1.38 -0.55
CA LEU A 103 -3.02 1.66 -1.28
C LEU A 103 -2.16 2.64 -0.48
N MET A 104 -0.85 2.60 -0.66
CA MET A 104 0.06 3.63 -0.17
C MET A 104 0.29 4.68 -1.25
N SER A 105 -0.13 5.93 -1.02
CA SER A 105 0.12 7.02 -1.98
C SER A 105 1.51 7.62 -1.76
N ILE A 106 2.28 7.74 -2.83
CA ILE A 106 3.64 8.28 -2.85
C ILE A 106 3.62 9.63 -3.53
N GLY A 107 3.90 10.70 -2.78
CA GLY A 107 3.91 12.05 -3.33
C GLY A 107 3.33 13.10 -2.39
N GLY A 108 2.41 13.92 -2.90
CA GLY A 108 1.90 15.11 -2.23
C GLY A 108 2.83 16.31 -2.37
N ALA A 109 2.38 17.47 -1.87
CA ALA A 109 3.05 18.75 -2.02
C ALA A 109 4.53 18.77 -1.57
N ASN A 110 4.91 17.96 -0.58
CA ASN A 110 6.30 17.86 -0.10
C ASN A 110 7.02 16.59 -0.59
N GLY A 111 6.35 15.70 -1.32
CA GLY A 111 6.88 14.41 -1.77
C GLY A 111 7.83 14.48 -2.96
N SER A 112 8.53 15.60 -3.19
CA SER A 112 9.54 15.70 -4.25
C SER A 112 10.82 14.96 -3.91
N PHE A 113 11.38 14.22 -4.86
CA PHE A 113 12.71 13.62 -4.80
C PHE A 113 13.13 13.22 -6.22
N LYS A 114 14.42 12.96 -6.45
CA LYS A 114 14.94 12.52 -7.75
C LYS A 114 15.44 11.08 -7.68
N LEU A 115 15.33 10.38 -8.80
CA LEU A 115 15.91 9.06 -9.01
C LEU A 115 16.85 9.13 -10.22
N SER A 116 18.07 9.63 -10.01
CA SER A 116 19.06 9.88 -11.07
C SER A 116 20.07 8.74 -11.24
N THR A 117 20.14 7.83 -10.28
CA THR A 117 21.10 6.72 -10.26
C THR A 117 20.42 5.38 -9.98
N ALA A 118 21.05 4.28 -10.41
CA ALA A 118 20.58 2.92 -10.08
C ALA A 118 20.51 2.69 -8.56
N THR A 119 21.40 3.31 -7.78
CA THR A 119 21.36 3.26 -6.32
C THR A 119 20.09 3.89 -5.77
N GLU A 120 19.72 5.09 -6.22
CA GLU A 120 18.49 5.76 -5.77
C GLU A 120 17.24 4.97 -6.18
N VAL A 121 17.22 4.40 -7.39
CA VAL A 121 16.14 3.49 -7.83
C VAL A 121 16.03 2.28 -6.91
N ASN A 122 17.15 1.64 -6.56
CA ASN A 122 17.17 0.49 -5.66
C ASN A 122 16.72 0.86 -4.25
N THR A 123 17.08 2.05 -3.75
CA THR A 123 16.60 2.57 -2.47
C THR A 123 15.09 2.78 -2.51
N PHE A 124 14.57 3.42 -3.56
CA PHE A 124 13.12 3.62 -3.75
C PHE A 124 12.36 2.29 -3.71
N VAL A 125 12.79 1.33 -4.54
CA VAL A 125 12.15 0.00 -4.62
C VAL A 125 12.19 -0.71 -3.27
N SER A 126 13.31 -0.64 -2.56
CA SER A 126 13.47 -1.30 -1.25
C SER A 126 12.54 -0.68 -0.21
N LYS A 127 12.44 0.65 -0.17
CA LYS A 127 11.57 1.37 0.75
C LYS A 127 10.08 1.13 0.46
N VAL A 128 9.69 1.12 -0.81
CA VAL A 128 8.32 0.80 -1.22
C VAL A 128 7.96 -0.64 -0.82
N LYS A 129 8.84 -1.62 -1.03
CA LYS A 129 8.61 -2.99 -0.56
C LYS A 129 8.44 -3.05 0.95
N ALA A 130 9.29 -2.34 1.70
CA ALA A 130 9.24 -2.32 3.16
C ALA A 130 7.92 -1.70 3.67
N ILE A 131 7.45 -0.60 3.08
CA ILE A 131 6.20 0.03 3.51
C ILE A 131 4.98 -0.84 3.19
N ILE A 132 4.97 -1.49 2.02
CA ILE A 132 3.91 -2.46 1.66
C ILE A 132 3.87 -3.59 2.68
N GLN A 133 5.02 -4.17 3.04
CA GLN A 133 5.09 -5.25 4.02
C GLN A 133 4.70 -4.80 5.43
N THR A 134 5.09 -3.60 5.84
CA THR A 134 4.84 -3.07 7.18
C THR A 134 3.35 -2.83 7.41
N TYR A 135 2.65 -2.28 6.42
CA TYR A 135 1.24 -1.91 6.54
C TYR A 135 0.29 -2.98 5.98
N GLY A 136 0.78 -3.92 5.16
CA GLY A 136 -0.05 -4.93 4.52
C GLY A 136 -1.01 -4.36 3.48
N VAL A 137 -0.66 -3.24 2.83
CA VAL A 137 -1.50 -2.60 1.80
C VAL A 137 -1.54 -3.42 0.49
N ASP A 138 -2.60 -3.25 -0.29
CA ASP A 138 -2.85 -3.95 -1.56
C ASP A 138 -1.96 -3.45 -2.71
N GLY A 139 -1.35 -2.28 -2.58
CA GLY A 139 -0.53 -1.68 -3.64
C GLY A 139 -0.10 -0.25 -3.35
N ILE A 140 0.26 0.46 -4.41
CA ILE A 140 0.72 1.85 -4.35
C ILE A 140 -0.06 2.74 -5.33
N ASP A 141 -0.04 4.02 -5.03
CA ASP A 141 -0.52 5.11 -5.87
C ASP A 141 0.64 6.11 -6.06
N ILE A 142 0.77 6.67 -7.27
CA ILE A 142 1.89 7.55 -7.65
C ILE A 142 1.32 8.95 -7.89
N ASP A 143 1.47 9.82 -6.90
CA ASP A 143 0.91 11.18 -6.87
C ASP A 143 2.04 12.23 -6.83
N LEU A 144 2.95 12.12 -7.79
CA LEU A 144 4.18 12.90 -7.87
C LEU A 144 3.94 14.21 -8.66
N GLU A 145 4.07 15.37 -8.00
CA GLU A 145 3.55 16.66 -8.54
C GLU A 145 4.60 17.61 -9.16
N HIS A 146 5.89 17.42 -8.87
CA HIS A 146 7.02 18.20 -9.37
C HIS A 146 7.70 17.60 -10.61
N ASN A 147 8.24 18.41 -11.52
CA ASN A 147 8.83 17.91 -12.79
C ASN A 147 10.13 17.08 -12.65
N GLN A 148 10.58 16.77 -11.43
CA GLN A 148 11.92 16.23 -11.15
C GLN A 148 11.99 14.68 -11.09
N TYR A 149 10.88 13.96 -11.27
CA TYR A 149 10.83 12.49 -11.01
C TYR A 149 11.12 11.58 -12.20
N LEU A 150 11.13 12.11 -13.43
CA LEU A 150 11.24 11.32 -14.65
C LEU A 150 12.39 11.85 -15.51
N ASN A 151 13.63 11.75 -15.03
CA ASN A 151 14.78 11.88 -15.92
C ASN A 151 15.48 10.53 -16.07
N GLN A 152 15.60 10.15 -17.34
CA GLN A 152 15.84 8.81 -17.86
C GLN A 152 17.19 8.27 -17.37
N ALA A 153 17.16 7.18 -16.60
CA ALA A 153 18.25 6.23 -16.67
C ALA A 153 18.18 5.62 -18.09
N GLY A 154 19.19 5.93 -18.91
CA GLY A 154 19.38 5.32 -20.23
C GLY A 154 19.58 3.82 -20.17
#